data_AF-A0A2M6YR88-F1
#
_entry.id   AF-A0A2M6YR88-F1
#
_cell.length_a   1.000
_cell.length_b   1.000
_cell.length_c   1.000
_cell.angle_alpha   90.00
_cell.angle_beta   90.00
_cell.angle_gamma   90.00
#
_symmetry.space_group_name_H-M   'P 1'
#
loop_
_entity.id
_entity.type
_entity.pdbx_description
1 polymer ?
#
loop_
_entity_poly.entity_id
_entity_poly.type
_entity_poly.pdbx_seq_one_letter_code
_entity_poly.pdbx_strand_id
1 'polypeptide(L)'
;MNQILVYSGEDIISSRKAFLDHLQSLQAENFELVRASGKDLTEEALELHSFPISLFGQKKVLAIENILSNTKSKEKEKIIEKIAKQKDCGIVIWEGKDISKTDQKKYPVNFVFKNFKLPQILFKFLDSLSPGKTKENLDFFHKVIEEVDPAFVFLMIIRQFRYLILAS
;
A
#
# COMPACT_ATOMS: atom_id res chain seq x y z
N MET A 1 -0.75 9.70 21.32
CA MET A 1 -0.41 9.99 19.90
C MET A 1 -1.37 9.18 19.06
N ASN A 2 -2.04 9.79 18.09
CA ASN A 2 -2.93 9.04 17.20
C ASN A 2 -2.07 8.22 16.22
N GLN A 3 -2.40 6.94 16.00
CA GLN A 3 -1.65 6.09 15.08
C GLN A 3 -2.07 6.40 13.63
N ILE A 4 -1.09 6.49 12.74
CA ILE A 4 -1.29 6.71 11.31
C ILE A 4 -1.03 5.38 10.61
N LEU A 5 -2.08 4.76 10.07
CA LEU A 5 -1.94 3.49 9.36
C LEU A 5 -1.49 3.75 7.93
N VAL A 6 -0.44 3.05 7.50
CA VAL A 6 0.08 3.10 6.14
C VAL A 6 -0.06 1.73 5.49
N TYR A 7 -0.80 1.65 4.40
CA TYR A 7 -0.98 0.43 3.61
C TYR A 7 -0.05 0.49 2.40
N SER A 8 0.90 -0.43 2.30
CA SER A 8 1.88 -0.49 1.22
C SER A 8 2.33 -1.91 0.97
N GLY A 9 2.89 -2.22 -0.20
CA GLY A 9 3.48 -3.53 -0.41
C GLY A 9 3.78 -3.88 -1.85
N GLU A 10 4.40 -5.04 -2.01
CA GLU A 10 4.61 -5.70 -3.29
C GLU A 10 3.27 -6.18 -3.88
N ASP A 11 2.36 -6.66 -3.02
CA ASP A 11 0.99 -6.99 -3.41
C ASP A 11 0.11 -5.74 -3.36
N ILE A 12 0.09 -5.03 -4.48
CA ILE A 12 -0.69 -3.80 -4.67
C ILE A 12 -2.19 -4.08 -4.55
N ILE A 13 -2.66 -5.24 -5.00
CA ILE A 13 -4.08 -5.59 -4.99
C ILE A 13 -4.56 -5.78 -3.55
N SER A 14 -3.85 -6.63 -2.78
CA SER A 14 -4.20 -6.89 -1.39
C SER A 14 -4.05 -5.64 -0.50
N SER A 15 -3.00 -4.85 -0.71
CA SER A 15 -2.82 -3.59 0.04
C SER A 15 -3.92 -2.57 -0.26
N ARG A 16 -4.29 -2.43 -1.55
CA ARG A 16 -5.37 -1.51 -1.96
C ARG A 16 -6.71 -1.96 -1.41
N LYS A 17 -7.01 -3.26 -1.48
CA LYS A 17 -8.23 -3.84 -0.91
C LYS A 17 -8.31 -3.56 0.59
N ALA A 18 -7.27 -3.89 1.35
CA ALA A 18 -7.25 -3.67 2.80
C ALA A 18 -7.40 -2.20 3.21
N PHE A 19 -6.84 -1.28 2.42
CA PHE A 19 -7.06 0.16 2.61
C PHE A 19 -8.53 0.53 2.38
N LEU A 20 -9.13 0.09 1.28
CA LEU A 20 -10.53 0.38 0.97
C LEU A 20 -11.50 -0.24 2.00
N ASP A 21 -11.24 -1.47 2.44
CA ASP A 21 -12.03 -2.16 3.46
C ASP A 21 -12.00 -1.38 4.79
N HIS A 22 -10.82 -0.86 5.18
CA HIS A 22 -10.70 -0.02 6.38
C HIS A 22 -11.41 1.34 6.22
N LEU A 23 -11.36 1.95 5.04
CA LEU A 23 -12.13 3.18 4.79
C LEU A 23 -13.64 2.91 4.88
N GLN A 24 -14.11 1.78 4.36
CA GLN A 24 -15.53 1.39 4.46
C GLN A 24 -15.96 1.16 5.90
N SER A 25 -15.13 0.53 6.74
CA SER A 25 -15.46 0.34 8.17
C SER A 25 -15.58 1.69 8.89
N LEU A 26 -14.73 2.66 8.59
CA LEU A 26 -14.82 4.01 9.16
C LEU A 26 -16.10 4.75 8.71
N GLN A 27 -16.54 4.57 7.47
CA GLN A 27 -17.83 5.13 7.02
C GLN A 27 -19.01 4.49 7.75
N ALA A 28 -18.97 3.18 7.98
CA ALA A 28 -19.98 2.48 8.76
C ALA A 28 -20.05 2.96 10.22
N GLU A 29 -18.93 3.43 10.77
CA GLU A 29 -18.83 4.07 12.08
C GLU A 29 -19.18 5.58 12.09
N ASN A 30 -19.77 6.09 10.99
CA ASN A 30 -20.22 7.48 10.84
C ASN A 30 -19.08 8.53 10.84
N PHE A 31 -17.88 8.16 10.39
CA PHE A 31 -16.82 9.11 10.07
C PHE A 31 -17.02 9.71 8.66
N GLU A 32 -16.73 11.00 8.51
CA GLU A 32 -16.63 11.63 7.20
C GLU A 32 -15.24 11.33 6.59
N LEU A 33 -15.23 10.72 5.40
CA LEU A 33 -14.00 10.49 4.67
C LEU A 33 -13.67 11.66 3.75
N VAL A 34 -12.47 12.20 3.92
CA VAL A 34 -11.87 13.15 2.99
C VAL A 34 -10.74 12.47 2.25
N ARG A 35 -10.77 12.45 0.92
CA ARG A 35 -9.72 11.82 0.10
C ARG A 35 -8.79 12.88 -0.48
N ALA A 36 -7.48 12.65 -0.38
CA ALA A 36 -6.46 13.52 -0.94
C ALA A 36 -5.41 12.72 -1.72
N SER A 37 -4.98 13.26 -2.85
CA SER A 37 -3.83 12.78 -3.61
C SER A 37 -2.56 13.42 -3.03
N GLY A 38 -1.57 12.61 -2.65
CA GLY A 38 -0.28 13.09 -2.15
C GLY A 38 0.58 13.79 -3.20
N LYS A 39 0.16 13.82 -4.47
CA LYS A 39 0.76 14.68 -5.50
C LYS A 39 0.28 16.12 -5.41
N ASP A 40 -0.99 16.30 -5.05
CA ASP A 40 -1.70 17.58 -5.10
C ASP A 40 -1.91 18.17 -3.69
N LEU A 41 -1.47 17.44 -2.65
CA LEU A 41 -1.59 17.86 -1.27
C LEU A 41 -0.58 18.98 -0.97
N THR A 42 -1.10 20.18 -0.69
CA THR A 42 -0.34 21.31 -0.15
C THR A 42 -0.51 21.43 1.37
N GLU A 43 0.26 22.30 2.01
CA GLU A 43 0.12 22.57 3.44
C GLU A 43 -1.26 23.17 3.77
N GLU A 44 -1.78 24.07 2.93
CA GLU A 44 -3.09 24.69 3.12
C GLU A 44 -4.23 23.68 2.98
N ALA A 45 -4.14 22.79 1.99
CA ALA A 45 -5.10 21.72 1.81
C ALA A 45 -5.09 20.74 3.00
N LEU A 46 -3.89 20.41 3.52
CA LEU A 46 -3.77 19.59 4.72
C LEU A 46 -4.48 20.26 5.91
N GLU A 47 -4.24 21.55 6.16
CA GLU A 47 -4.86 22.28 7.26
C GLU A 47 -6.39 22.33 7.14
N LEU A 48 -6.91 22.60 5.94
CA LEU A 48 -8.34 22.61 5.65
C LEU A 48 -9.00 21.24 5.88
N HIS A 49 -8.32 20.16 5.50
CA HIS A 49 -8.86 18.80 5.63
C HIS A 49 -8.62 18.17 7.00
N SER A 50 -7.72 18.76 7.81
CA SER A 50 -7.35 18.26 9.13
C SER A 50 -8.25 18.77 10.26
N PHE A 51 -9.28 19.57 9.97
CA PHE A 51 -10.28 19.94 10.96
C PHE A 51 -11.00 18.68 11.50
N PRO A 52 -11.06 18.49 12.84
CA PRO A 52 -11.44 17.23 13.44
C PRO A 52 -12.93 16.89 13.28
N ILE A 53 -13.76 17.91 13.11
CA ILE A 53 -15.22 17.80 13.09
C ILE A 53 -15.73 18.43 11.79
N SER A 54 -16.69 17.75 11.16
CA SER A 54 -17.40 18.25 9.99
C SER A 54 -18.38 19.35 10.32
N LEU A 55 -18.86 20.05 9.30
CA LEU A 55 -19.98 21.00 9.45
C LEU A 55 -21.24 20.34 10.00
N PHE A 56 -21.34 19.01 9.92
CA PHE A 56 -22.46 18.20 10.40
C PHE A 56 -22.13 17.45 11.71
N GLY A 57 -21.03 17.77 12.39
CA GLY A 57 -20.68 17.18 13.68
C GLY A 57 -20.03 15.79 13.60
N GLN A 58 -19.75 15.26 12.41
CA GLN A 58 -19.06 13.97 12.23
C GLN A 58 -17.55 14.12 12.42
N LYS A 59 -16.91 13.10 12.99
CA LYS A 59 -15.45 13.05 13.04
C LYS A 59 -14.88 12.83 11.64
N LYS A 60 -13.82 13.57 11.28
CA LYS A 60 -13.18 13.42 9.97
C LYS A 60 -12.03 12.43 10.01
N VAL A 61 -11.88 11.70 8.90
CA VAL A 61 -10.67 10.93 8.59
C VAL A 61 -10.15 11.37 7.22
N LEU A 62 -8.87 11.71 7.19
CA LEU A 62 -8.16 12.05 5.97
C LEU A 62 -7.48 10.80 5.40
N ALA A 63 -7.91 10.39 4.22
CA ALA A 63 -7.36 9.29 3.44
C ALA A 63 -6.42 9.85 2.36
N ILE A 64 -5.11 9.59 2.49
CA ILE A 64 -4.08 10.14 1.59
C ILE A 64 -3.49 9.04 0.73
N GLU A 65 -3.41 9.26 -0.59
CA GLU A 65 -2.83 8.29 -1.53
C GLU A 65 -1.49 8.78 -2.10
N ASN A 66 -0.45 7.93 -2.07
CA ASN A 66 0.85 8.15 -2.71
C ASN A 66 1.60 9.41 -2.23
N ILE A 67 1.64 9.67 -0.92
CA ILE A 67 2.38 10.82 -0.36
C ILE A 67 3.83 10.49 -0.04
N LEU A 68 4.14 9.24 0.32
CA LEU A 68 5.44 8.80 0.80
C LEU A 68 6.38 8.36 -0.34
N SER A 69 5.83 7.80 -1.42
CA SER A 69 6.59 7.21 -2.53
C SER A 69 6.95 8.18 -3.68
N ASN A 70 6.51 9.43 -3.60
CA ASN A 70 6.79 10.46 -4.60
C ASN A 70 8.18 11.12 -4.41
N THR A 71 8.63 11.88 -5.42
CA THR A 71 9.89 12.64 -5.40
C THR A 71 10.07 13.40 -4.08
N LYS A 72 11.21 13.17 -3.42
CA LYS A 72 11.57 13.84 -2.17
C LYS A 72 11.77 15.33 -2.44
N SER A 73 10.92 16.14 -1.84
CA SER A 73 11.09 17.59 -1.78
C SER A 73 11.07 18.03 -0.32
N LYS A 74 11.75 19.14 0.00
CA LYS A 74 11.71 19.74 1.34
C LYS A 74 10.29 20.09 1.78
N GLU A 75 9.42 20.42 0.82
CA GLU A 75 8.01 20.71 1.05
C GLU A 75 7.25 19.45 1.51
N LYS A 76 7.49 18.30 0.88
CA LYS A 76 6.87 17.04 1.30
C LYS A 76 7.33 16.57 2.66
N GLU A 77 8.59 16.77 2.99
CA GLU A 77 9.11 16.48 4.33
C GLU A 77 8.36 17.31 5.40
N LYS A 78 8.12 18.61 5.14
CA LYS A 78 7.30 19.45 6.03
C LYS A 78 5.86 18.95 6.15
N ILE A 79 5.23 18.54 5.05
CA ILE A 79 3.86 18.00 5.06
C ILE A 79 3.81 16.72 5.90
N ILE A 80 4.78 15.82 5.74
CA ILE A 80 4.88 14.57 6.52
C ILE A 80 5.07 14.86 8.01
N GLU A 81 5.90 15.85 8.36
CA GLU A 81 6.07 16.30 9.74
C GLU A 81 4.78 16.90 10.33
N LYS A 82 4.02 17.69 9.55
CA LYS A 82 2.72 18.21 9.95
C LYS A 82 1.71 17.09 10.18
N ILE A 83 1.62 16.13 9.26
CA ILE A 83 0.82 14.91 9.39
C ILE A 83 1.16 14.17 10.69
N ALA A 84 2.44 13.99 11.00
CA ALA A 84 2.88 13.30 12.19
C ALA A 84 2.48 13.99 13.51
N LYS A 85 2.37 15.32 13.49
CA LYS A 85 1.98 16.14 14.64
C LYS A 85 0.46 16.21 14.83
N GLN A 86 -0.33 15.86 13.82
CA GLN A 86 -1.78 15.94 13.88
C GLN A 86 -2.36 14.89 14.84
N LYS A 87 -3.15 15.36 15.82
CA LYS A 87 -3.76 14.50 16.84
C LYS A 87 -5.28 14.40 16.72
N ASP A 88 -5.90 15.43 16.19
CA ASP A 88 -7.36 15.59 16.26
C ASP A 88 -8.10 15.01 15.04
N CYS A 89 -7.39 14.76 13.94
CA CYS A 89 -7.92 14.10 12.75
C CYS A 89 -7.30 12.70 12.59
N GLY A 90 -8.13 11.71 12.24
CA GLY A 90 -7.62 10.40 11.86
C GLY A 90 -6.96 10.47 10.48
N ILE A 91 -5.79 9.86 10.31
CA ILE A 91 -5.10 9.84 9.00
C ILE A 91 -4.80 8.41 8.62
N VAL A 92 -5.20 8.04 7.40
CA VAL A 92 -4.92 6.73 6.79
C VAL A 92 -4.24 6.96 5.45
N ILE A 93 -3.15 6.24 5.19
CA ILE A 93 -2.33 6.43 4.00
C ILE A 93 -2.30 5.13 3.20
N TRP A 94 -2.39 5.24 1.87
CA TRP A 94 -2.09 4.14 0.95
C TRP A 94 -0.99 4.51 -0.03
N GLU A 95 -0.10 3.56 -0.31
CA GLU A 95 1.01 3.73 -1.23
C GLU A 95 1.00 2.62 -2.28
N GLY A 96 0.99 3.01 -3.55
CA GLY A 96 1.04 2.09 -4.69
C GLY A 96 2.43 1.49 -4.96
N LYS A 97 3.38 1.69 -4.03
CA LYS A 97 4.73 1.11 -4.08
C LYS A 97 5.08 0.53 -2.71
N ASP A 98 5.89 -0.51 -2.72
CA ASP A 98 6.49 -1.02 -1.49
C ASP A 98 7.42 0.05 -0.88
N ILE A 99 7.35 0.17 0.44
CA ILE A 99 8.25 1.03 1.22
C ILE A 99 9.19 0.11 1.96
N SER A 100 10.49 0.20 1.67
CA SER A 100 11.48 -0.67 2.31
C SER A 100 11.48 -0.50 3.82
N LYS A 101 11.81 -1.56 4.58
CA LYS A 101 11.95 -1.48 6.05
C LYS A 101 12.94 -0.39 6.50
N THR A 102 13.95 -0.10 5.68
CA THR A 102 14.94 0.95 5.95
C THR A 102 14.33 2.34 5.79
N ASP A 103 13.46 2.52 4.79
CA ASP A 103 12.75 3.79 4.61
C ASP A 103 11.65 3.99 5.65
N GLN A 104 10.96 2.92 6.06
CA GLN A 104 9.96 2.98 7.14
C GLN A 104 10.53 3.56 8.44
N LYS A 105 11.79 3.23 8.77
CA LYS A 105 12.49 3.74 9.97
C LYS A 105 12.74 5.25 9.95
N LYS A 106 12.62 5.91 8.79
CA LYS A 106 12.80 7.37 8.65
C LYS A 106 11.54 8.13 9.08
N TYR A 107 10.40 7.45 9.18
CA TYR A 107 9.15 8.07 9.58
C TYR A 107 8.96 8.05 11.10
N PRO A 108 8.21 9.02 11.64
CA PRO A 108 7.88 9.06 13.07
C PRO A 108 7.21 7.78 13.56
N VAL A 109 7.39 7.46 14.85
CA VAL A 109 6.94 6.20 15.49
C VAL A 109 5.43 5.97 15.42
N ASN A 110 4.63 7.04 15.25
CA ASN A 110 3.18 6.91 15.09
C ASN A 110 2.76 6.39 13.71
N PHE A 111 3.66 6.27 12.73
CA PHE A 111 3.39 5.62 11.45
C PHE A 111 3.48 4.10 11.60
N VAL A 112 2.36 3.42 11.42
CA VAL A 112 2.26 1.97 11.51
C VAL A 112 2.09 1.40 10.10
N PHE A 113 3.15 0.82 9.57
CA PHE A 113 3.18 0.24 8.23
C PHE A 113 2.59 -1.18 8.21
N LYS A 114 1.55 -1.36 7.37
CA LYS A 114 0.94 -2.64 7.01
C LYS A 114 1.51 -3.05 5.65
N ASN A 115 2.52 -3.91 5.69
CA ASN A 115 3.25 -4.36 4.50
C ASN A 115 2.62 -5.62 3.90
N PHE A 116 2.21 -5.54 2.64
CA PHE A 116 1.60 -6.65 1.89
C PHE A 116 2.63 -7.25 0.95
N LYS A 117 3.15 -8.42 1.30
CA LYS A 117 4.15 -9.14 0.49
C LYS A 117 3.48 -10.11 -0.46
N LEU A 118 4.11 -10.34 -1.61
CA LEU A 118 3.71 -11.43 -2.48
C LEU A 118 3.99 -12.78 -1.81
N PRO A 119 3.13 -13.80 -2.00
CA PRO A 119 3.35 -15.13 -1.44
C PRO A 119 4.66 -15.75 -1.95
N GLN A 120 5.47 -16.33 -1.05
CA GLN A 120 6.73 -16.98 -1.44
C GLN A 120 6.53 -18.16 -2.39
N ILE A 121 5.36 -18.79 -2.33
CA ILE A 121 4.98 -19.91 -3.19
C ILE A 121 4.96 -19.51 -4.67
N LEU A 122 4.63 -18.25 -4.99
CA LEU A 122 4.69 -17.71 -6.34
C LEU A 122 6.10 -17.77 -6.92
N PHE A 123 7.10 -17.34 -6.15
CA PHE A 123 8.49 -17.36 -6.61
C PHE A 123 9.03 -18.79 -6.72
N LYS A 124 8.68 -19.67 -5.78
CA LYS A 124 9.02 -21.11 -5.88
C LYS A 124 8.46 -21.76 -7.14
N PHE A 125 7.19 -21.45 -7.48
CA PHE A 125 6.60 -21.91 -8.73
C PHE A 125 7.37 -21.40 -9.94
N LEU A 126 7.68 -20.10 -10.01
CA LEU A 126 8.40 -19.52 -11.14
C LEU A 126 9.81 -20.13 -11.31
N ASP A 127 10.53 -20.37 -10.21
CA ASP A 127 11.86 -21.02 -10.24
C ASP A 127 11.79 -22.50 -10.65
N SER A 128 10.64 -23.15 -10.44
CA SER A 128 10.41 -24.53 -10.86
C SER A 128 10.11 -24.68 -12.36
N LEU A 129 9.93 -23.58 -13.10
CA LEU A 129 9.73 -23.57 -14.57
C LEU A 129 11.06 -23.84 -15.30
N SER A 130 11.64 -25.02 -15.06
CA SER A 130 12.86 -25.47 -15.73
C SER A 130 12.74 -26.92 -16.22
N PRO A 131 13.50 -27.29 -17.26
CA PRO A 131 13.46 -28.64 -17.81
C PRO A 131 13.79 -29.71 -16.74
N GLY A 132 13.08 -30.84 -16.78
CA GLY A 132 13.31 -31.97 -15.87
C GLY A 132 12.61 -31.90 -14.51
N LYS A 133 11.84 -30.84 -14.23
CA LYS A 133 11.14 -30.63 -12.95
C LYS A 133 9.61 -30.74 -12.99
N THR A 134 9.05 -31.55 -13.88
CA THR A 134 7.60 -31.59 -14.16
C THR A 134 6.73 -31.81 -12.91
N LYS A 135 7.10 -32.75 -12.04
CA LYS A 135 6.32 -33.04 -10.82
C LYS A 135 6.31 -31.85 -9.86
N GLU A 136 7.49 -31.30 -9.57
CA GLU A 136 7.66 -30.13 -8.70
C GLU A 136 6.90 -28.92 -9.26
N ASN A 137 6.93 -28.74 -10.58
CA ASN A 137 6.21 -27.66 -11.26
C ASN A 137 4.70 -27.75 -11.07
N LEU A 138 4.12 -28.92 -11.32
CA LEU A 138 2.67 -29.15 -11.14
C LEU A 138 2.26 -28.98 -9.68
N ASP A 139 3.04 -29.50 -8.74
CA ASP A 139 2.77 -29.38 -7.31
C ASP A 139 2.76 -27.91 -6.86
N PHE A 140 3.70 -27.09 -7.33
CA PHE A 140 3.73 -25.66 -7.02
C PHE A 140 2.67 -24.86 -7.78
N PHE A 141 2.31 -25.26 -9.00
CA PHE A 141 1.25 -24.63 -9.76
C PHE A 141 -0.10 -24.75 -9.03
N HIS A 142 -0.45 -25.95 -8.56
CA HIS A 142 -1.69 -26.15 -7.80
C HIS A 142 -1.72 -25.33 -6.52
N LYS A 143 -0.60 -25.23 -5.81
CA LYS A 143 -0.51 -24.43 -4.57
C LYS A 143 -0.60 -22.93 -4.85
N VAL A 144 0.02 -22.42 -5.92
CA VAL A 144 0.04 -20.97 -6.15
C VAL A 144 -1.33 -20.44 -6.56
N ILE A 145 -2.12 -21.20 -7.33
CA ILE A 145 -3.45 -20.76 -7.78
C ILE A 145 -4.49 -20.76 -6.66
N GLU A 146 -4.22 -21.41 -5.52
CA GLU A 146 -5.06 -21.34 -4.32
C GLU A 146 -4.87 -20.02 -3.55
N GLU A 147 -3.68 -19.41 -3.64
CA GLU A 147 -3.33 -18.20 -2.87
C GLU A 147 -3.27 -16.92 -3.71
N VAL A 148 -3.01 -17.05 -5.01
CA VAL A 148 -2.73 -15.94 -5.92
C VAL A 148 -3.70 -15.96 -7.09
N ASP A 149 -4.18 -14.77 -7.46
CA ASP A 149 -5.03 -14.60 -8.63
C ASP A 149 -4.41 -15.26 -9.89
N PRO A 150 -5.12 -16.18 -10.58
CA PRO A 150 -4.56 -16.90 -11.73
C PRO A 150 -4.10 -16.00 -12.88
N ALA A 151 -4.75 -14.83 -13.09
CA ALA A 151 -4.31 -13.90 -14.13
C ALA A 151 -2.97 -13.25 -13.75
N PHE A 152 -2.76 -12.95 -12.46
CA PHE A 152 -1.46 -12.49 -11.97
C PHE A 152 -0.38 -13.58 -12.08
N VAL A 153 -0.71 -14.84 -11.78
CA VAL A 153 0.22 -15.97 -11.99
C VAL A 153 0.63 -16.05 -13.46
N PHE A 154 -0.32 -15.96 -14.39
CA PHE A 154 -0.04 -15.98 -15.83
C PHE A 154 0.84 -14.80 -16.28
N LEU A 155 0.56 -13.59 -15.81
CA LEU A 155 1.39 -12.42 -16.06
C LEU A 155 2.84 -12.63 -15.60
N MET A 156 3.02 -13.23 -14.43
CA MET A 156 4.34 -13.52 -13.86
C MET A 156 5.11 -14.57 -14.65
N ILE A 157 4.42 -15.57 -15.20
CA ILE A 157 4.99 -16.53 -16.16
C ILE A 157 5.50 -15.80 -17.40
N ILE A 158 4.65 -14.98 -18.05
CA ILE A 158 5.03 -14.21 -19.25
C ILE A 158 6.28 -13.36 -18.96
N ARG A 159 6.30 -12.66 -17.80
CA ARG A 159 7.44 -11.85 -17.38
C ARG A 159 8.73 -12.67 -17.32
N GLN A 160 8.67 -13.86 -16.72
CA GLN A 160 9.83 -14.74 -16.56
C GLN A 160 10.37 -15.22 -17.92
N PHE A 161 9.49 -15.67 -18.82
CA PHE A 161 9.89 -16.09 -20.17
C PHE A 161 10.46 -14.92 -20.98
N ARG A 162 9.88 -13.73 -20.86
CA ARG A 162 10.44 -12.52 -21.49
C ARG A 162 11.86 -12.23 -21.01
N TYR A 163 12.14 -12.37 -19.72
CA TYR A 163 13.49 -12.18 -19.20
C TYR A 163 14.47 -13.24 -19.72
N LEU A 164 14.04 -14.50 -19.87
CA LEU A 164 14.88 -15.55 -20.47
C LEU A 164 15.22 -15.24 -21.93
N ILE A 165 14.24 -14.79 -22.72
CA ILE A 165 14.44 -14.41 -24.12
C ILE A 165 15.36 -13.18 -24.26
N LEU A 166 15.30 -12.23 -23.32
CA LEU A 166 16.18 -11.06 -23.35
C LEU A 166 17.62 -11.36 -22.90
N ALA A 167 17.82 -12.44 -22.15
CA ALA A 167 19.12 -12.86 -21.65
C ALA A 167 19.85 -13.86 -22.58
N SER A 168 19.15 -14.36 -23.62
CA SER A 168 19.70 -15.22 -24.67
C SER A 168 20.34 -14.41 -25.80
#